data_AF-A0A523WL91-F1
#
_entry.id   AF-A0A523WL91-F1
#
_cell.length_a   1.000
_cell.length_b   1.000
_cell.length_c   1.000
_cell.angle_alpha   90.00
_cell.angle_beta   90.00
_cell.angle_gamma   90.00
#
_symmetry.space_group_name_H-M   'P 1'
#
loop_
_entity.id
_entity.type
_entity.pdbx_description
1 polymer ?
#
loop_
_entity_poly.entity_id
_entity_poly.type
_entity_poly.pdbx_seq_one_letter_code
_entity_poly.pdbx_strand_id
1 'polypeptide(L)'
;MLDTIYSPRHYYERVKTFLGEYKPRRERASRLQSHHIRAFVKSIWVLGIKGKGRRYYWRLFLSTLLKQPRKFPLSISLSVSGYHFRKVVEKYISIPIEDPGDLSP
;
A
#
# COMPACT_ATOMS: atom_id res chain seq x y z
N MET A 1 16.14 -5.59 -6.70
CA MET A 1 16.16 -4.67 -5.53
C MET A 1 14.78 -4.08 -5.21
N LEU A 2 14.13 -3.36 -6.14
CA LEU A 2 12.82 -2.74 -5.89
C LEU A 2 11.69 -3.75 -5.61
N ASP A 3 11.71 -4.91 -6.28
CA ASP A 3 10.73 -5.98 -6.03
C ASP A 3 10.75 -6.46 -4.57
N THR A 4 11.93 -6.55 -3.96
CA THR A 4 12.08 -6.93 -2.56
C THR A 4 11.47 -5.87 -1.63
N ILE A 5 11.77 -4.59 -1.85
CA ILE A 5 11.31 -3.48 -0.99
C ILE A 5 9.78 -3.32 -1.04
N TYR A 6 9.17 -3.53 -2.21
CA TYR A 6 7.72 -3.42 -2.40
C TYR A 6 6.98 -4.77 -2.40
N SER A 7 7.70 -5.86 -2.10
CA SER A 7 7.07 -7.14 -1.82
C SER A 7 6.09 -7.01 -0.65
N PRO A 8 4.96 -7.73 -0.66
CA PRO A 8 3.94 -7.60 0.38
C PRO A 8 4.48 -7.72 1.80
N ARG A 9 5.44 -8.61 2.05
CA ARG A 9 6.01 -8.81 3.37
C ARG A 9 6.77 -7.56 3.86
N HIS A 10 7.81 -7.18 3.13
CA HIS A 10 8.71 -6.09 3.53
C HIS A 10 7.99 -4.75 3.59
N TYR A 11 7.07 -4.49 2.65
CA TYR A 11 6.29 -3.26 2.67
C TYR A 11 5.40 -3.15 3.91
N TYR A 12 4.62 -4.19 4.21
CA TYR A 12 3.68 -4.16 5.34
C TYR A 12 4.39 -4.19 6.70
N GLU A 13 5.55 -4.83 6.81
CA GLU A 13 6.39 -4.76 8.01
C GLU A 13 6.84 -3.32 8.29
N ARG A 14 7.33 -2.60 7.26
CA ARG A 14 7.69 -1.18 7.38
C ARG A 14 6.51 -0.29 7.76
N VAL A 15 5.34 -0.52 7.15
CA VAL A 15 4.12 0.22 7.49
C VAL A 15 3.73 -0.01 8.94
N LYS A 16 3.82 -1.26 9.43
CA LYS A 16 3.54 -1.59 10.83
C LYS A 16 4.49 -0.86 11.78
N THR A 17 5.80 -0.86 11.48
CA THR A 17 6.79 -0.12 12.27
C THR A 17 6.49 1.37 12.30
N PHE A 18 6.27 1.97 11.13
CA PHE A 18 5.91 3.39 11.00
C PHE A 18 4.66 3.73 11.83
N LEU A 19 3.60 2.94 11.73
CA LEU A 19 2.38 3.18 12.50
C LEU A 19 2.61 3.04 14.01
N GLY A 20 3.55 2.21 14.46
CA GLY A 20 3.90 2.08 15.87
C GLY A 20 4.59 3.32 16.43
N GLU A 21 5.53 3.88 15.66
CA GLU A 21 6.36 5.02 16.07
C GLU A 21 5.67 6.37 15.83
N TYR A 22 4.80 6.45 14.82
CA TYR A 22 4.15 7.68 14.43
C TYR A 22 3.18 8.19 15.51
N LYS A 23 3.46 9.40 16.01
CA LYS A 23 2.61 10.15 16.95
C LYS A 23 1.90 11.27 16.19
N PRO A 24 0.64 11.07 15.73
CA PRO A 24 -0.08 12.13 15.04
C PRO A 24 -0.29 13.31 15.99
N ARG A 25 0.17 14.50 15.59
CA ARG A 25 -0.36 15.75 16.15
C ARG A 25 -1.86 15.79 15.86
N ARG A 26 -2.69 16.30 16.77
CA ARG A 26 -4.16 16.37 16.63
C ARG A 26 -4.54 16.77 15.20
N GLU A 27 -4.90 15.79 14.37
CA GLU A 27 -5.42 16.06 13.05
C GLU A 27 -6.89 16.38 13.20
N ARG A 28 -7.30 17.54 12.66
CA ARG A 28 -8.71 17.86 12.53
C ARG A 28 -9.32 16.79 11.62
N ALA A 29 -10.29 16.04 12.12
CA ALA A 29 -10.96 15.01 11.32
C ALA A 29 -11.45 15.67 10.01
N SER A 30 -10.92 15.22 8.88
CA SER A 30 -11.39 15.70 7.58
C SER A 30 -12.84 15.29 7.42
N ARG A 31 -13.64 16.12 6.74
CA ARG A 31 -15.05 15.80 6.48
C ARG A 31 -15.10 14.53 5.63
N LEU A 32 -15.80 13.51 6.11
CA LEU A 32 -16.03 12.28 5.35
C LEU A 32 -16.85 12.65 4.10
N GLN A 33 -16.38 12.22 2.93
CA GLN A 33 -17.03 12.46 1.65
C GLN A 33 -17.33 11.12 1.00
N SER A 34 -18.32 11.08 0.12
CA SER A 34 -18.77 9.86 -0.57
C SER A 34 -17.64 9.14 -1.30
N HIS A 35 -16.70 9.89 -1.89
CA HIS A 35 -15.55 9.31 -2.57
C HIS A 35 -14.58 8.59 -1.60
N HIS A 36 -14.46 9.02 -0.34
CA HIS A 36 -13.66 8.34 0.67
C HIS A 36 -14.24 6.95 0.98
N ILE A 37 -15.57 6.85 1.11
CA ILE A 37 -16.27 5.57 1.34
C ILE A 37 -16.08 4.65 0.13
N ARG A 38 -16.27 5.17 -1.09
CA ARG A 38 -16.06 4.40 -2.32
C ARG A 38 -14.61 3.89 -2.43
N ALA A 39 -13.63 4.72 -2.13
CA ALA A 39 -12.22 4.34 -2.13
C ALA A 39 -11.92 3.27 -1.07
N PHE A 40 -12.51 3.39 0.12
CA PHE A 40 -12.38 2.40 1.19
C PHE A 40 -12.93 1.02 0.80
N VAL A 41 -14.16 0.96 0.28
CA VAL A 41 -14.76 -0.30 -0.20
C VAL A 41 -13.93 -0.90 -1.34
N LYS A 42 -13.45 -0.06 -2.26
CA LYS A 42 -12.54 -0.50 -3.33
C LYS A 42 -11.24 -1.07 -2.77
N SER A 43 -10.71 -0.51 -1.68
CA SER A 43 -9.51 -1.04 -1.02
C SER A 43 -9.74 -2.44 -0.44
N ILE A 44 -10.90 -2.69 0.18
CA ILE A 44 -11.26 -4.02 0.71
C ILE A 44 -11.32 -5.05 -0.41
N TRP A 45 -11.98 -4.70 -1.52
CA TRP A 45 -12.12 -5.61 -2.66
C TRP A 45 -10.78 -5.86 -3.37
N VAL A 46 -10.06 -4.80 -3.74
CA VAL A 46 -8.83 -4.90 -4.54
C VAL A 46 -7.66 -5.45 -3.72
N LEU A 47 -7.49 -5.00 -2.48
CA LEU A 47 -6.35 -5.40 -1.62
C LEU A 47 -6.68 -6.66 -0.81
N GLY A 48 -7.87 -6.71 -0.22
CA GLY A 48 -8.28 -7.76 0.71
C GLY A 48 -8.77 -9.04 0.04
N ILE A 49 -9.38 -8.95 -1.14
CA ILE A 49 -9.91 -10.13 -1.85
C ILE A 49 -9.01 -10.50 -3.02
N LYS A 50 -8.79 -9.59 -3.97
CA LYS A 50 -8.02 -9.87 -5.19
C LYS A 50 -6.51 -9.74 -5.04
N GLY A 51 -6.01 -9.10 -3.98
CA GLY A 51 -4.61 -8.72 -3.86
C GLY A 51 -3.64 -9.88 -3.58
N LYS A 52 -2.46 -9.87 -4.24
CA LYS A 52 -1.34 -10.79 -3.95
C LYS A 52 -0.87 -10.70 -2.48
N GLY A 53 -1.02 -9.52 -1.86
CA GLY A 53 -0.64 -9.24 -0.46
C GLY A 53 -1.78 -9.35 0.56
N ARG A 54 -2.91 -9.98 0.24
CA ARG A 54 -4.14 -9.94 1.07
C ARG A 54 -3.96 -10.37 2.53
N ARG A 55 -3.12 -11.38 2.80
CA ARG A 55 -2.84 -11.84 4.17
C ARG A 55 -2.20 -10.72 5.01
N TYR A 56 -1.24 -10.00 4.44
CA TYR A 56 -0.60 -8.86 5.08
C TYR A 56 -1.54 -7.67 5.23
N TYR A 57 -2.37 -7.42 4.20
CA TYR A 57 -3.43 -6.42 4.26
C TYR A 57 -4.38 -6.67 5.42
N TRP A 58 -4.97 -7.87 5.52
CA TRP A 58 -5.91 -8.19 6.60
C TRP A 58 -5.27 -8.14 7.99
N ARG A 59 -4.01 -8.60 8.11
CA ARG A 59 -3.27 -8.50 9.38
C ARG A 59 -3.10 -7.05 9.82
N LEU A 60 -2.71 -6.15 8.90
CA LEU A 60 -2.56 -4.73 9.20
C LEU A 60 -3.92 -4.08 9.46
N PHE A 61 -4.90 -4.34 8.59
CA PHE A 61 -6.27 -3.82 8.68
C PHE A 61 -6.88 -4.09 10.06
N LEU A 62 -6.94 -5.37 10.45
CA LEU A 62 -7.53 -5.78 11.73
C LEU A 62 -6.71 -5.26 12.91
N SER A 63 -5.37 -5.34 12.82
CA SER A 63 -4.52 -4.86 13.91
C SER A 63 -4.65 -3.35 14.13
N THR A 64 -4.70 -2.54 13.07
CA THR A 64 -4.84 -1.09 13.21
C THR A 64 -6.26 -0.70 13.61
N LEU A 65 -7.28 -1.36 13.05
CA LEU A 65 -8.67 -1.10 13.40
C LEU A 65 -8.95 -1.33 14.89
N LEU A 66 -8.45 -2.45 15.44
CA LEU A 66 -8.69 -2.83 16.84
C LEU A 66 -7.78 -2.08 17.83
N LYS A 67 -6.49 -1.89 17.50
CA LYS A 67 -5.51 -1.37 18.47
C LYS A 67 -5.26 0.13 18.36
N GLN A 68 -5.42 0.70 17.15
CA GLN A 68 -5.03 2.08 16.86
C GLN A 68 -6.03 2.75 15.88
N PRO A 69 -7.33 2.81 16.22
CA PRO A 69 -8.39 3.26 15.30
C PRO A 69 -8.16 4.67 14.76
N ARG A 70 -7.52 5.55 15.53
CA ARG A 70 -7.13 6.90 15.08
C ARG A 70 -6.15 6.90 13.90
N LYS A 71 -5.34 5.84 13.75
CA LYS A 71 -4.37 5.69 12.65
C LYS A 71 -4.91 4.81 11.52
N PHE A 72 -6.15 4.33 11.63
CA PHE A 72 -6.75 3.45 10.64
C PHE A 72 -6.90 4.09 9.25
N PRO A 73 -7.37 5.34 9.10
CA PRO A 73 -7.41 5.98 7.79
C PRO A 73 -6.02 6.02 7.11
N LEU A 74 -4.98 6.31 7.89
CA LEU A 74 -3.59 6.34 7.42
C LEU A 74 -3.10 4.96 7.00
N SER A 75 -3.43 3.89 7.74
CA SER A 75 -3.03 2.53 7.37
C SER A 75 -3.67 2.06 6.06
N ILE A 76 -4.92 2.47 5.80
CA ILE A 76 -5.59 2.21 4.51
C ILE A 76 -4.89 2.96 3.38
N SER A 77 -4.61 4.26 3.56
CA SER A 77 -3.89 5.06 2.56
C SER A 77 -2.52 4.46 2.22
N LEU A 78 -1.74 4.07 3.22
CA LEU A 78 -0.45 3.39 3.01
C LEU A 78 -0.63 2.05 2.29
N SER A 79 -1.65 1.26 2.63
CA SER A 79 -1.92 -0.01 1.96
C SER A 79 -2.25 0.17 0.47
N VAL A 80 -3.00 1.22 0.13
CA VAL A 80 -3.29 1.61 -1.26
C VAL A 80 -2.01 2.05 -1.98
N SER A 81 -1.20 2.92 -1.38
CA SER A 81 0.10 3.33 -1.94
C SER A 81 1.03 2.14 -2.19
N GLY A 82 1.12 1.20 -1.25
CA GLY A 82 1.91 -0.03 -1.42
C GLY A 82 1.46 -0.90 -2.59
N TYR A 83 0.15 -0.95 -2.85
CA TYR A 83 -0.36 -1.62 -4.05
C TYR A 83 0.07 -0.92 -5.33
N HIS A 84 -0.04 0.40 -5.38
CA HIS A 84 0.40 1.18 -6.54
C HIS A 84 1.90 1.02 -6.78
N PHE A 85 2.74 1.12 -5.74
CA PHE A 85 4.17 0.92 -5.87
C PHE A 85 4.52 -0.47 -6.40
N ARG A 86 3.88 -1.53 -5.88
CA ARG A 86 4.08 -2.88 -6.43
C ARG A 86 3.69 -2.95 -7.90
N LYS A 87 2.58 -2.33 -8.30
CA LYS A 87 2.16 -2.31 -9.72
C LYS A 87 3.14 -1.57 -10.62
N VAL A 88 3.68 -0.45 -10.14
CA VAL A 88 4.71 0.32 -10.84
C VAL A 88 5.98 -0.53 -11.00
N VAL A 89 6.44 -1.17 -9.93
CA VAL A 89 7.63 -2.04 -9.97
C VAL A 89 7.43 -3.27 -10.86
N GLU A 90 6.27 -3.94 -10.77
CA GLU A 90 5.90 -5.03 -11.67
C GLU A 90 6.01 -4.58 -13.14
N LYS A 91 5.54 -3.37 -13.46
CA LYS A 91 5.65 -2.80 -14.81
C LYS A 91 7.10 -2.55 -15.20
N TYR A 92 7.89 -1.87 -14.35
CA TYR A 92 9.29 -1.55 -14.66
C TYR A 92 10.16 -2.79 -14.91
N ILE A 93 9.94 -3.86 -14.14
CA ILE A 93 10.70 -5.11 -14.30
C ILE A 93 10.30 -5.85 -15.58
N SER A 94 9.06 -5.67 -16.04
CA SER A 94 8.57 -6.33 -17.26
C SER A 94 8.96 -5.61 -18.56
N ILE A 95 9.51 -4.40 -18.50
CA ILE A 95 9.97 -3.67 -19.69
C ILE A 95 11.29 -4.33 -20.14
N PRO A 96 11.37 -4.87 -21.36
CA PRO A 96 12.64 -5.31 -21.92
C PRO A 96 13.60 -4.14 -21.96
N ILE A 97 14.81 -4.33 -21.46
CA ILE A 97 15.88 -3.38 -21.68
C ILE A 97 16.30 -3.59 -23.14
N GLU A 98 15.94 -2.67 -24.02
CA GLU A 98 16.58 -2.60 -25.34
C GLU A 98 18.05 -2.29 -25.07
N ASP A 99 18.92 -3.21 -25.51
CA ASP A 99 20.36 -3.04 -25.38
C ASP A 99 20.76 -1.89 -26.33
N PRO A 100 21.53 -0.88 -25.89
CA PRO A 100 22.01 0.18 -26.78
C PRO A 100 22.78 -0.32 -28.01
N GLY A 101 23.16 -1.60 -28.08
CA GLY A 101 23.70 -2.26 -29.28
C GLY A 101 22.69 -2.52 -30.41
N ASP A 102 21.39 -2.56 -30.13
CA ASP A 102 20.33 -2.83 -31.14
C ASP A 102 19.96 -1.57 -31.96
N LEU A 103 20.51 -0.41 -31.60
CA LEU A 103 20.42 0.85 -32.34
C LEU A 103 21.69 1.07 -33.18
N SER A 104 22.02 0.13 -34.05
CA SER A 104 22.98 0.37 -35.15
C SER A 104 22.24 0.29 -36.48
N PRO A 105 22.32 1.31 -37.35
CA PRO A 105 21.69 1.30 -38.67
C PRO A 105 22.34 0.29 -39.63
#